data_AF-A0A533S588-F1
#
_entry.id   AF-A0A533S588-F1
#
_cell.length_a   1.000
_cell.length_b   1.000
_cell.length_c   1.000
_cell.angle_alpha   90.00
_cell.angle_beta   90.00
_cell.angle_gamma   90.00
#
_symmetry.space_group_name_H-M   'P 1'
#
loop_
_entity.id
_entity.type
_entity.pdbx_description
1 polymer ?
#
loop_
_entity_poly.entity_id
_entity_poly.type
_entity_poly.pdbx_seq_one_letter_code
_entity_poly.pdbx_strand_id
1 'polypeptide(L)'
;MFCHQCEQAAKGTGCDVQGVCGKKPEVSDLQDNLLYGLKGLAIYADRARKLGAKDQDIDVFMLEGLFATVTNVDFDPARLEATIKKCYEMKEKARKLFEEAFCKTHGLAVARVFNEGPAVWAPAADLVKQGAQYGILSQHENEDIRSAIEILIYGLKGMAAYADHCQILGKHNDEI
;
A
#
# COMPACT_ATOMS: atom_id res chain seq x y z
N MET A 1 -8.64 -11.09 -9.86
CA MET A 1 -9.37 -10.03 -9.14
C MET A 1 -10.40 -10.56 -8.16
N PHE A 2 -10.55 -9.86 -7.04
CA PHE A 2 -11.75 -9.82 -6.21
C PHE A 2 -11.81 -8.41 -5.61
N CYS A 3 -12.91 -7.68 -5.73
CA CYS A 3 -13.02 -6.31 -5.21
C CYS A 3 -14.44 -5.98 -4.76
N HIS A 4 -14.57 -5.49 -3.52
CA HIS A 4 -15.85 -5.10 -2.92
C HIS A 4 -15.79 -3.80 -2.11
N GLN A 5 -14.86 -2.90 -2.46
CA GLN A 5 -14.66 -1.64 -1.73
C GLN A 5 -15.74 -0.58 -1.97
N CYS A 6 -16.61 -0.74 -2.97
CA CYS A 6 -17.64 0.25 -3.30
C CYS A 6 -19.05 -0.33 -3.09
N GLU A 7 -20.00 0.56 -2.83
CA GLU A 7 -21.42 0.20 -2.62
C GLU A 7 -22.01 -0.59 -3.81
N GLN A 8 -21.60 -0.26 -5.04
CA GLN A 8 -22.06 -0.90 -6.27
C GLN A 8 -21.39 -2.25 -6.58
N ALA A 9 -20.72 -2.89 -5.61
CA ALA A 9 -20.09 -4.19 -5.83
C ALA A 9 -21.11 -5.22 -6.32
N ALA A 10 -20.71 -6.09 -7.26
CA ALA A 10 -21.62 -7.04 -7.88
C ALA A 10 -22.35 -7.90 -6.82
N LYS A 11 -23.69 -7.98 -6.96
CA LYS A 11 -24.60 -8.71 -6.06
C LYS A 11 -24.56 -8.25 -4.59
N GLY A 12 -23.95 -7.10 -4.28
CA GLY A 12 -23.70 -6.67 -2.91
C GLY A 12 -22.68 -7.54 -2.16
N THR A 13 -21.89 -8.35 -2.88
CA THR A 13 -20.88 -9.25 -2.29
C THR A 13 -19.47 -8.96 -2.78
N GLY A 14 -19.29 -8.73 -4.09
CA GLY A 14 -17.96 -8.50 -4.66
C GLY A 14 -17.88 -8.77 -6.15
N CYS A 15 -17.00 -8.03 -6.81
CA CYS A 15 -16.69 -8.18 -8.23
C CYS A 15 -15.54 -9.19 -8.39
N ASP A 16 -15.80 -10.30 -9.08
CA ASP A 16 -14.87 -11.42 -9.29
C ASP A 16 -14.47 -11.65 -10.75
N VAL A 17 -15.25 -11.13 -11.71
CA VAL A 17 -14.98 -11.19 -13.16
C VAL A 17 -14.55 -9.83 -13.73
N GLN A 18 -15.30 -8.78 -13.41
CA GLN A 18 -15.01 -7.39 -13.78
C GLN A 18 -15.71 -6.47 -12.79
N GLY A 19 -15.12 -5.32 -12.50
CA GLY A 19 -15.74 -4.30 -11.65
C GLY A 19 -16.98 -3.69 -12.33
N VAL A 20 -18.06 -3.49 -11.57
CA VAL A 20 -19.24 -2.73 -12.03
C VAL A 20 -18.86 -1.31 -12.46
N CYS A 21 -17.84 -0.73 -11.83
CA CYS A 21 -17.25 0.55 -12.21
C CYS A 21 -16.40 0.52 -13.51
N GLY A 22 -16.31 -0.63 -14.17
CA GLY A 22 -15.49 -0.83 -15.37
C GLY A 22 -14.07 -1.33 -15.12
N LYS A 23 -13.62 -1.42 -13.85
CA LYS A 23 -12.28 -1.89 -13.49
C LYS A 23 -12.02 -3.30 -14.02
N LYS A 24 -11.00 -3.44 -14.88
CA LYS A 24 -10.56 -4.73 -15.44
C LYS A 24 -9.79 -5.56 -14.40
N PRO A 25 -9.74 -6.90 -14.53
CA PRO A 25 -8.98 -7.76 -13.62
C PRO A 25 -7.52 -7.35 -13.47
N GLU A 26 -6.86 -7.02 -14.58
CA GLU A 26 -5.49 -6.52 -14.63
C GLU A 26 -5.25 -5.31 -13.72
N VAL A 27 -6.10 -4.28 -13.84
CA VAL A 27 -6.04 -3.08 -13.01
C VAL A 27 -6.31 -3.41 -11.55
N SER A 28 -7.24 -4.33 -11.27
CA SER A 28 -7.50 -4.77 -9.89
C SER A 28 -6.28 -5.44 -9.27
N ASP A 29 -5.65 -6.36 -10.00
CA ASP A 29 -4.51 -7.12 -9.50
C ASP A 29 -3.27 -6.20 -9.35
N LEU A 30 -3.10 -5.20 -10.23
CA LEU A 30 -2.08 -4.15 -10.05
C LEU A 30 -2.32 -3.29 -8.79
N GLN A 31 -3.58 -2.91 -8.51
CA GLN A 31 -3.93 -2.20 -7.28
C GLN A 31 -3.66 -3.06 -6.03
N ASP A 32 -3.93 -4.37 -6.09
CA ASP A 32 -3.60 -5.31 -5.02
C ASP A 32 -2.07 -5.42 -4.82
N ASN A 33 -1.29 -5.44 -5.91
CA ASN A 33 0.17 -5.42 -5.85
C ASN A 33 0.70 -4.14 -5.18
N LEU A 34 0.21 -2.97 -5.61
CA LEU A 34 0.58 -1.69 -5.01
C LEU A 34 0.26 -1.67 -3.51
N LEU A 35 -0.93 -2.12 -3.11
CA LEU A 35 -1.33 -2.16 -1.70
C LEU A 35 -0.43 -3.10 -0.88
N TYR A 36 0.01 -4.23 -1.44
CA TYR A 36 0.96 -5.12 -0.78
C TYR A 36 2.33 -4.45 -0.62
N GLY A 37 2.82 -3.75 -1.64
CA GLY A 37 4.06 -2.95 -1.55
C GLY A 37 3.97 -1.84 -0.49
N LEU A 38 2.84 -1.14 -0.41
CA LEU A 38 2.58 -0.10 0.60
C LEU A 38 2.61 -0.67 2.03
N LYS A 39 2.11 -1.88 2.26
CA LYS A 39 2.27 -2.58 3.55
C LYS A 39 3.75 -2.79 3.87
N GLY A 40 4.58 -3.14 2.89
CA GLY A 40 6.03 -3.25 3.04
C GLY A 40 6.70 -1.93 3.41
N LEU A 41 6.33 -0.85 2.73
CA LEU A 41 6.77 0.51 3.04
C LEU A 41 6.38 0.91 4.46
N ALA A 42 5.12 0.66 4.86
CA ALA A 42 4.60 0.99 6.18
C ALA A 42 5.35 0.26 7.31
N ILE A 43 5.73 -1.02 7.11
CA ILE A 43 6.53 -1.76 8.10
C ILE A 43 7.83 -1.04 8.42
N TYR A 44 8.58 -0.60 7.40
CA TYR A 44 9.85 0.09 7.64
C TYR A 44 9.64 1.51 8.19
N ALA A 45 8.68 2.25 7.64
CA ALA A 45 8.38 3.62 8.08
C ALA A 45 7.93 3.67 9.55
N ASP A 46 7.04 2.77 9.98
CA ASP A 46 6.60 2.65 11.38
C ASP A 46 7.78 2.34 12.32
N ARG A 47 8.67 1.43 11.91
CA ARG A 47 9.85 1.05 12.71
C ARG A 47 10.86 2.19 12.81
N ALA A 48 11.09 2.92 11.73
CA ALA A 48 11.92 4.11 11.75
C ALA A 48 11.34 5.18 12.68
N ARG A 49 10.03 5.44 12.61
CA ARG A 49 9.34 6.43 13.46
C ARG A 49 9.44 6.11 14.94
N LYS A 50 9.32 4.83 15.31
CA LYS A 50 9.55 4.35 16.70
C LYS A 50 10.97 4.60 17.22
N LEU A 51 11.93 4.83 16.32
CA LEU A 51 13.32 5.18 16.63
C LEU A 51 13.60 6.67 16.43
N GLY A 52 12.56 7.50 16.23
CA GLY A 52 12.68 8.94 16.04
C GLY A 52 13.13 9.39 14.65
N ALA A 53 13.09 8.50 13.65
CA ALA A 53 13.44 8.81 12.26
C ALA A 53 12.20 8.82 11.37
N LYS A 54 12.06 9.86 10.54
CA LYS A 54 10.95 10.02 9.58
C LYS A 54 11.45 10.73 8.33
N ASP A 55 10.71 10.58 7.24
CA ASP A 55 11.01 11.18 5.96
C ASP A 55 9.70 11.56 5.25
N GLN A 56 9.58 12.83 4.87
CA GLN A 56 8.32 13.37 4.34
C GLN A 56 7.95 12.80 2.97
N ASP A 57 8.91 12.46 2.11
CA ASP A 57 8.60 11.90 0.80
C ASP A 57 7.93 10.53 0.91
N ILE A 58 8.34 9.75 1.93
CA ILE A 58 7.72 8.46 2.25
C ILE A 58 6.26 8.65 2.66
N ASP A 59 5.99 9.67 3.48
CA ASP A 59 4.65 9.97 3.96
C ASP A 59 3.74 10.42 2.82
N VAL A 60 4.21 11.36 2.00
CA VAL A 60 3.47 11.87 0.84
C VAL A 60 3.16 10.71 -0.12
N PHE A 61 4.15 9.87 -0.43
CA PHE A 61 3.93 8.74 -1.31
C PHE A 61 2.94 7.71 -0.73
N MET A 62 2.91 7.51 0.59
CA MET A 62 1.92 6.64 1.23
C MET A 62 0.50 7.13 0.94
N LEU A 63 0.27 8.44 1.01
CA LEU A 63 -1.03 9.05 0.71
C LEU A 63 -1.41 8.87 -0.77
N GLU A 64 -0.49 9.24 -1.68
CA GLU A 64 -0.69 9.11 -3.13
C GLU A 64 -0.96 7.66 -3.54
N GLY A 65 -0.18 6.72 -3.01
CA GLY A 65 -0.32 5.29 -3.30
C GLY A 65 -1.65 4.71 -2.82
N LEU A 66 -2.12 5.09 -1.63
CA LEU A 66 -3.44 4.70 -1.14
C LEU A 66 -4.55 5.29 -2.02
N PHE A 67 -4.45 6.58 -2.33
CA PHE A 67 -5.46 7.30 -3.11
C PHE A 67 -5.59 6.74 -4.54
N ALA A 68 -4.48 6.35 -5.18
CA ALA A 68 -4.49 5.72 -6.51
C ALA A 68 -5.35 4.44 -6.59
N THR A 69 -5.65 3.81 -5.45
CA THR A 69 -6.47 2.57 -5.38
C THR A 69 -7.93 2.82 -4.99
N VAL A 70 -8.36 4.08 -4.87
CA VAL A 70 -9.76 4.45 -4.65
C VAL A 70 -10.59 4.25 -5.92
N THR A 71 -11.86 3.91 -5.76
CA THR A 71 -12.80 3.68 -6.86
C THR A 71 -12.86 4.90 -7.79
N ASN A 72 -12.75 4.68 -9.09
CA ASN A 72 -12.77 5.70 -10.15
C ASN A 72 -11.60 6.71 -10.14
N VAL A 73 -10.48 6.39 -9.49
CA VAL A 73 -9.28 7.25 -9.50
C VAL A 73 -8.32 6.88 -10.62
N ASP A 74 -7.84 5.64 -10.65
CA ASP A 74 -6.84 5.19 -11.62
C ASP A 74 -7.22 3.86 -12.28
N PHE A 75 -7.38 3.90 -13.60
CA PHE A 75 -7.62 2.73 -14.46
C PHE A 75 -6.54 2.52 -15.53
N ASP A 76 -5.43 3.25 -15.48
CA ASP A 76 -4.32 3.14 -16.43
C ASP A 76 -3.28 2.13 -15.92
N PRO A 77 -3.13 0.95 -16.56
CA PRO A 77 -2.15 -0.05 -16.14
C PRO A 77 -0.72 0.49 -16.14
N ALA A 78 -0.33 1.28 -17.15
CA ALA A 78 1.05 1.77 -17.28
C ALA A 78 1.40 2.74 -16.14
N ARG A 79 0.44 3.56 -15.73
CA ARG A 79 0.60 4.45 -14.56
C ARG A 79 0.69 3.64 -13.27
N LEU A 80 -0.17 2.65 -13.07
CA LEU A 80 -0.11 1.78 -11.89
C LEU A 80 1.21 1.01 -11.81
N GLU A 81 1.73 0.49 -12.94
CA GLU A 81 3.05 -0.15 -12.98
C GLU A 81 4.18 0.81 -12.59
N ALA A 82 4.13 2.06 -13.06
CA ALA A 82 5.09 3.08 -12.67
C ALA A 82 5.00 3.39 -11.16
N THR A 83 3.78 3.52 -10.63
CA THR A 83 3.54 3.72 -9.20
C THR A 83 4.03 2.55 -8.36
N ILE A 84 3.87 1.30 -8.81
CA ILE A 84 4.41 0.11 -8.14
C ILE A 84 5.94 0.15 -8.09
N LYS A 85 6.61 0.53 -9.18
CA LYS A 85 8.07 0.69 -9.20
C LYS A 85 8.49 1.80 -8.24
N LYS A 86 7.76 2.91 -8.20
CA LYS A 86 8.01 4.01 -7.24
C LYS A 86 7.80 3.55 -5.79
N CYS A 87 6.80 2.72 -5.53
CA CYS A 87 6.56 2.13 -4.22
C CYS A 87 7.75 1.32 -3.73
N TYR A 88 8.42 0.59 -4.63
CA TYR A 88 9.63 -0.14 -4.29
C TYR A 88 10.79 0.80 -3.92
N GLU A 89 10.99 1.89 -4.67
CA GLU A 89 11.99 2.91 -4.33
C GLU A 89 11.74 3.51 -2.93
N MET A 90 10.49 3.85 -2.62
CA MET A 90 10.11 4.40 -1.31
C MET A 90 10.24 3.37 -0.19
N LYS A 91 9.91 2.10 -0.44
CA LYS A 91 10.17 0.99 0.49
C LYS A 91 11.66 0.86 0.79
N GLU A 92 12.53 0.90 -0.21
CA GLU A 92 13.97 0.82 0.00
C GLU A 92 14.53 2.08 0.70
N LYS A 93 13.95 3.25 0.44
CA LYS A 93 14.24 4.48 1.20
C LYS A 93 13.89 4.30 2.68
N ALA A 94 12.70 3.77 2.97
CA ALA A 94 12.23 3.54 4.33
C ALA A 94 13.04 2.45 5.05
N ARG A 95 13.44 1.40 4.32
CA ARG A 95 14.34 0.36 4.85
C ARG A 95 15.66 0.97 5.31
N LYS A 96 16.33 1.75 4.46
CA LYS A 96 17.58 2.42 4.82
C LYS A 96 17.41 3.35 6.03
N LEU A 97 16.35 4.15 6.04
CA LEU A 97 16.01 5.03 7.17
C LEU A 97 15.88 4.25 8.48
N PHE A 98 15.17 3.11 8.46
CA PHE A 98 15.05 2.22 9.61
C PHE A 98 16.40 1.62 10.02
N GLU A 99 17.18 1.10 9.08
CA GLU A 99 18.46 0.45 9.36
C GLU A 99 19.45 1.41 10.01
N GLU A 100 19.56 2.64 9.50
CA GLU A 100 20.39 3.70 10.06
C GLU A 100 19.93 4.10 11.47
N ALA A 101 18.63 4.32 11.66
CA ALA A 101 18.06 4.66 12.97
C ALA A 101 18.25 3.54 14.00
N PHE A 102 18.15 2.28 13.56
CA PHE A 102 18.32 1.11 14.40
C PHE A 102 19.78 0.96 14.84
N CYS A 103 20.72 1.00 13.90
CA CYS A 103 22.15 0.95 14.18
C CYS A 103 22.58 2.05 15.15
N LYS A 104 22.11 3.28 14.92
CA LYS A 104 22.39 4.44 15.79
C LYS A 104 21.83 4.24 17.21
N THR A 105 20.57 3.82 17.32
CA THR A 105 19.89 3.68 18.63
C THR A 105 20.48 2.55 19.47
N HIS A 106 20.90 1.45 18.83
CA HIS A 106 21.39 0.27 19.53
C HIS A 106 22.92 0.14 19.56
N GLY A 107 23.66 1.04 18.91
CA GLY A 107 25.11 0.95 18.78
C GLY A 107 25.58 -0.30 18.03
N LEU A 108 24.80 -0.76 17.06
CA LEU A 108 25.05 -1.99 16.29
C LEU A 108 25.55 -1.66 14.88
N ALA A 109 26.40 -2.52 14.33
CA ALA A 109 26.91 -2.37 12.96
C ALA A 109 25.90 -2.81 11.88
N VAL A 110 24.96 -3.68 12.24
CA VAL A 110 23.97 -4.26 11.31
C VAL A 110 22.59 -4.22 11.96
N ALA A 111 21.59 -3.81 11.18
CA ALA A 111 20.22 -3.73 11.62
C ALA A 111 19.47 -5.07 11.49
N ARG A 112 18.28 -5.14 12.10
CA ARG A 112 17.42 -6.31 11.97
C ARG A 112 16.91 -6.46 10.53
N VAL A 113 17.05 -7.67 9.99
CA VAL A 113 16.55 -8.03 8.67
C VAL A 113 15.17 -8.68 8.78
N PHE A 114 14.26 -8.32 7.87
CA PHE A 114 12.99 -9.00 7.67
C PHE A 114 13.15 -9.99 6.51
N ASN A 115 12.65 -11.22 6.68
CA ASN A 115 12.87 -12.31 5.71
C ASN A 115 11.58 -12.80 5.04
N GLU A 116 10.42 -12.21 5.37
CA GLU A 116 9.13 -12.67 4.90
C GLU A 116 8.11 -11.54 4.76
N GLY A 117 7.00 -11.84 4.09
CA GLY A 117 5.86 -10.96 3.95
C GLY A 117 6.13 -9.69 3.12
N PRO A 118 5.33 -8.63 3.33
CA PRO A 118 5.44 -7.39 2.56
C PRO A 118 6.81 -6.69 2.67
N ALA A 119 7.57 -6.91 3.75
CA ALA A 119 8.86 -6.27 3.95
C ALA A 119 9.90 -6.70 2.89
N VAL A 120 9.87 -7.96 2.47
CA VAL A 120 10.77 -8.50 1.44
C VAL A 120 10.21 -8.37 0.02
N TRP A 121 9.02 -7.79 -0.14
CA TRP A 121 8.42 -7.59 -1.45
C TRP A 121 9.33 -6.74 -2.36
N ALA A 122 9.40 -7.15 -3.63
CA ALA A 122 10.03 -6.42 -4.72
C ALA A 122 9.22 -6.65 -6.01
N PRO A 123 9.13 -5.66 -6.92
CA PRO A 123 8.45 -5.79 -8.20
C PRO A 123 8.96 -7.00 -9.01
N ALA A 124 8.07 -7.90 -9.40
CA ALA A 124 8.38 -8.99 -10.31
C ALA A 124 8.39 -8.52 -11.78
N ALA A 125 8.86 -9.36 -12.69
CA ALA A 125 8.78 -9.07 -14.13
C ALA A 125 7.32 -8.96 -14.63
N ASP A 126 6.41 -9.76 -14.05
CA ASP A 126 4.98 -9.72 -14.31
C ASP A 126 4.26 -9.21 -13.06
N LEU A 127 3.93 -7.92 -13.05
CA LEU A 127 3.32 -7.25 -11.91
C LEU A 127 1.86 -7.64 -11.71
N VAL A 128 1.15 -8.01 -12.76
CA VAL A 128 -0.25 -8.45 -12.70
C VAL A 128 -0.32 -9.82 -12.03
N LYS A 129 0.50 -10.77 -12.49
CA LYS A 129 0.59 -12.11 -11.90
C LYS A 129 1.10 -12.08 -10.45
N GLN A 130 2.01 -11.16 -10.14
CA GLN A 130 2.42 -10.93 -8.76
C GLN A 130 1.26 -10.41 -7.91
N GLY A 131 0.53 -9.41 -8.40
CA GLY A 131 -0.61 -8.79 -7.70
C GLY A 131 -1.75 -9.75 -7.38
N ALA A 132 -2.03 -10.68 -8.30
CA ALA A 132 -3.07 -11.71 -8.11
C ALA A 132 -2.83 -12.61 -6.88
N GLN A 133 -1.60 -12.65 -6.34
CA GLN A 133 -1.26 -13.40 -5.11
C GLN A 133 -1.61 -12.64 -3.83
N TYR A 134 -1.90 -11.34 -3.92
CA TYR A 134 -2.04 -10.43 -2.78
C TYR A 134 -3.44 -9.81 -2.65
N GLY A 135 -4.42 -10.35 -3.39
CA GLY A 135 -5.79 -9.88 -3.35
C GLY A 135 -6.46 -10.05 -1.98
N ILE A 136 -7.66 -9.50 -1.84
CA ILE A 136 -8.44 -9.50 -0.58
C ILE A 136 -8.52 -10.88 0.09
N LEU A 137 -8.78 -11.93 -0.69
CA LEU A 137 -8.95 -13.28 -0.17
C LEU A 137 -7.67 -13.89 0.40
N SER A 138 -6.49 -13.35 0.07
CA SER A 138 -5.21 -13.81 0.60
C SER A 138 -4.82 -13.12 1.92
N GLN A 139 -5.57 -12.10 2.36
CA GLN A 139 -5.19 -11.32 3.56
C GLN A 139 -5.31 -12.14 4.84
N HIS A 140 -6.34 -12.97 4.95
CA HIS A 140 -6.56 -13.87 6.08
C HIS A 140 -7.60 -14.95 5.73
N GLU A 141 -7.45 -16.15 6.30
CA GLU A 141 -8.40 -17.26 6.10
C GLU A 141 -9.76 -16.98 6.75
N ASN A 142 -9.75 -16.52 8.01
CA ASN A 142 -10.94 -16.09 8.76
C ASN A 142 -11.57 -14.82 8.14
N GLU A 143 -12.87 -14.89 7.87
CA GLU A 143 -13.62 -13.82 7.20
C GLU A 143 -13.85 -12.58 8.07
N ASP A 144 -13.98 -12.72 9.40
CA ASP A 144 -14.14 -11.59 10.31
C ASP A 144 -12.85 -10.78 10.39
N ILE A 145 -11.71 -11.48 10.46
CA ILE A 145 -10.40 -10.82 10.45
C ILE A 145 -10.17 -10.12 9.10
N ARG A 146 -10.51 -10.79 7.99
CA ARG A 146 -10.43 -10.18 6.67
C ARG A 146 -11.32 -8.93 6.59
N SER A 147 -12.57 -9.02 7.03
CA SER A 147 -13.49 -7.88 7.11
C SER A 147 -12.91 -6.70 7.92
N ALA A 148 -12.33 -6.97 9.09
CA ALA A 148 -11.71 -5.96 9.93
C ALA A 148 -10.47 -5.29 9.28
N ILE A 149 -9.65 -6.06 8.57
CA ILE A 149 -8.52 -5.51 7.82
C ILE A 149 -9.01 -4.61 6.68
N GLU A 150 -10.04 -5.04 5.97
CA GLU A 150 -10.56 -4.33 4.81
C GLU A 150 -11.24 -3.02 5.16
N ILE A 151 -12.09 -2.99 6.19
CA ILE A 151 -12.74 -1.75 6.63
C ILE A 151 -11.70 -0.70 7.06
N LEU A 152 -10.59 -1.14 7.69
CA LEU A 152 -9.48 -0.26 8.04
C LEU A 152 -8.79 0.29 6.78
N ILE A 153 -8.46 -0.59 5.83
CA ILE A 153 -7.81 -0.18 4.56
C ILE A 153 -8.71 0.81 3.80
N TYR A 154 -10.01 0.57 3.71
CA TYR A 154 -10.94 1.47 3.02
C TYR A 154 -11.04 2.84 3.70
N GLY A 155 -11.08 2.86 5.03
CA GLY A 155 -11.01 4.10 5.80
C GLY A 155 -9.71 4.88 5.56
N LEU A 156 -8.57 4.18 5.57
CA LEU A 156 -7.25 4.78 5.32
C LEU A 156 -7.14 5.36 3.91
N LYS A 157 -7.68 4.69 2.89
CA LYS A 157 -7.71 5.24 1.52
C LYS A 157 -8.53 6.53 1.43
N GLY A 158 -9.68 6.59 2.10
CA GLY A 158 -10.50 7.80 2.15
C GLY A 158 -9.79 8.95 2.88
N MET A 159 -9.16 8.66 4.03
CA MET A 159 -8.34 9.63 4.77
C MET A 159 -7.17 10.13 3.91
N ALA A 160 -6.48 9.23 3.20
CA ALA A 160 -5.36 9.58 2.34
C ALA A 160 -5.73 10.56 1.23
N ALA A 161 -6.91 10.40 0.62
CA ALA A 161 -7.40 11.34 -0.38
C ALA A 161 -7.57 12.77 0.18
N TYR A 162 -8.10 12.91 1.39
CA TYR A 162 -8.22 14.23 2.03
C TYR A 162 -6.86 14.81 2.41
N ALA A 163 -5.96 13.98 2.94
CA ALA A 163 -4.62 14.40 3.34
C ALA A 163 -3.76 14.82 2.13
N ASP A 164 -3.89 14.13 0.99
CA ASP A 164 -3.23 14.46 -0.27
C ASP A 164 -3.61 15.88 -0.75
N HIS A 165 -4.90 16.22 -0.73
CA HIS A 165 -5.35 17.57 -1.09
C HIS A 165 -4.86 18.65 -0.11
N CYS A 166 -4.79 18.35 1.19
CA CYS A 166 -4.16 19.23 2.17
C CYS A 166 -2.67 19.44 1.87
N GLN A 167 -1.94 18.37 1.53
CA GLN A 167 -0.52 18.40 1.20
C GLN A 167 -0.24 19.27 -0.03
N ILE A 168 -1.07 19.21 -1.06
CA ILE A 168 -1.00 20.08 -2.25
C ILE A 168 -1.10 21.57 -1.86
N LEU A 169 -1.86 21.89 -0.81
CA LEU A 169 -2.00 23.24 -0.26
C LEU A 169 -0.92 23.58 0.78
N GLY A 170 0.11 22.74 0.95
CA GLY A 170 1.19 22.92 1.91
C GLY A 170 0.78 22.66 3.36
N LYS A 171 -0.32 21.94 3.61
CA LYS A 171 -0.81 21.58 4.94
C LYS A 171 -0.54 20.11 5.24
N HIS A 172 0.16 19.84 6.34
CA HIS A 172 0.50 18.51 6.82
C HIS A 172 0.39 18.43 8.34
N ASN A 173 0.14 17.24 8.87
CA ASN A 173 0.15 16.92 10.29
C ASN A 173 0.89 15.60 10.48
N ASP A 174 1.86 15.55 11.38
CA ASP A 174 2.65 14.35 11.68
C ASP A 174 1.84 13.16 12.22
N GLU A 175 0.66 13.43 12.79
CA GLU A 175 -0.25 12.39 13.30
C GLU A 175 -1.02 11.66 12.18
N ILE A 176 -1.10 12.26 10.99
CA ILE A 176 -1.79 11.72 9.80
C ILE A 176 -0.77 11.06 8.88
#